data_AF-A0A2V6XRV5-F1
#
_entry.id   AF-A0A2V6XRV5-F1
#
_cell.length_a   1.000
_cell.length_b   1.000
_cell.length_c   1.000
_cell.angle_alpha   90.00
_cell.angle_beta   90.00
_cell.angle_gamma   90.00
#
_symmetry.space_group_name_H-M   'P 1'
#
loop_
_entity.id
_entity.type
_entity.pdbx_description
1 polymer ?
#
loop_
_entity_poly.entity_id
_entity_poly.type
_entity_poly.pdbx_seq_one_letter_code
_entity_poly.pdbx_strand_id
1 'polypeptide(L)'
;MSVGGTSSGTRTSSGDFNGDGVLDLAVAGGWADSVSVLLGAGDGTFRAAVNFPVGSGALAVAVGDFNGDGAQDVVVADYGSNDVSVLLGTGDGAFRTAPTFDAGSQLLAIAVGDLDGDGAPDVAMALKGSDVVSVLLGNGDGTFHTGLSFFVGVFPISLAVGDFNGDGKLDLAAVDAGSNTVSVLLGNGDDTFQPALTFTVGTDPDP
;
A
#
# COMPACT_ATOMS: atom_id res chain seq x y z
N MET A 1 7.32 18.67 10.45
CA MET A 1 7.03 18.19 9.08
C MET A 1 7.21 16.69 9.13
N SER A 2 6.11 15.95 9.09
CA SER A 2 6.18 14.51 8.89
C SER A 2 6.73 14.30 7.49
N VAL A 3 7.81 13.55 7.34
CA VAL A 3 8.06 12.83 6.09
C VAL A 3 6.82 11.99 5.83
N GLY A 4 6.32 11.98 4.58
CA GLY A 4 5.20 11.12 4.19
C GLY A 4 5.46 9.71 4.69
N GLY A 5 4.51 9.14 5.43
CA GLY A 5 4.67 7.80 5.98
C GLY A 5 4.76 6.78 4.86
N THR A 6 5.70 5.84 4.92
CA THR A 6 5.66 4.67 4.06
C THR A 6 4.85 3.58 4.74
N SER A 7 4.10 2.80 3.96
CA SER A 7 3.30 1.68 4.47
C SER A 7 3.39 0.50 3.51
N SER A 8 3.84 -0.65 3.99
CA SER A 8 3.73 -1.91 3.25
C SER A 8 2.33 -2.50 3.46
N GLY A 9 1.72 -2.99 2.38
CA GLY A 9 0.42 -3.63 2.39
C GLY A 9 0.50 -4.98 3.08
N THR A 10 -0.30 -5.19 4.12
CA THR A 10 -0.41 -6.48 4.80
C THR A 10 -1.88 -6.80 5.06
N ARG A 11 -2.19 -8.00 5.57
CA ARG A 11 -3.57 -8.33 5.97
C ARG A 11 -4.11 -7.42 7.09
N THR A 12 -3.22 -6.77 7.84
CA THR A 12 -3.56 -5.94 8.99
C THR A 12 -2.63 -4.74 9.09
N SER A 13 -3.15 -3.53 8.97
CA SER A 13 -2.37 -2.32 9.22
C SER A 13 -2.83 -1.62 10.51
N SER A 14 -1.94 -0.84 11.11
CA SER A 14 -2.24 -0.01 12.28
C SER A 14 -2.18 1.46 11.92
N GLY A 15 -3.09 2.24 12.49
CA GLY A 15 -3.18 3.68 12.29
C GLY A 15 -3.91 4.36 13.45
N ASP A 16 -3.89 5.69 13.53
CA ASP A 16 -4.75 6.46 14.45
C ASP A 16 -5.88 7.04 13.61
N PHE A 17 -6.98 6.27 13.46
CA PHE A 17 -8.06 6.59 12.53
C PHE A 17 -9.09 7.57 13.12
N ASN A 18 -9.04 7.79 14.44
CA ASN A 18 -9.95 8.69 15.15
C ASN A 18 -9.23 9.89 15.84
N GLY A 19 -7.92 10.01 15.67
CA GLY A 19 -7.11 11.13 16.15
C GLY A 19 -6.97 11.19 17.68
N ASP A 20 -7.16 10.08 18.40
CA ASP A 20 -7.08 10.05 19.85
C ASP A 20 -5.68 9.72 20.40
N GLY A 21 -4.72 9.45 19.49
CA GLY A 21 -3.34 9.12 19.80
C GLY A 21 -3.13 7.65 20.20
N VAL A 22 -4.15 6.80 20.10
CA VAL A 22 -4.08 5.35 20.28
C VAL A 22 -4.03 4.68 18.92
N LEU A 23 -3.25 3.61 18.79
CA LEU A 23 -3.25 2.80 17.58
C LEU A 23 -4.52 1.94 17.49
N ASP A 24 -5.19 2.08 16.36
CA ASP A 24 -6.29 1.29 15.84
C ASP A 24 -5.79 0.24 14.84
N LEU A 25 -6.68 -0.65 14.39
CA LEU A 25 -6.39 -1.65 13.36
C LEU A 25 -7.36 -1.57 12.18
N ALA A 26 -6.82 -1.71 10.98
CA ALA A 26 -7.55 -2.01 9.76
C ALA A 26 -7.20 -3.43 9.30
N VAL A 27 -8.21 -4.26 9.04
CA VAL A 27 -8.05 -5.69 8.70
C VAL A 27 -8.73 -5.98 7.37
N ALA A 28 -7.98 -6.52 6.42
CA ALA A 28 -8.53 -6.97 5.14
C ALA A 28 -9.49 -8.16 5.34
N GLY A 29 -10.74 -8.01 4.88
CA GLY A 29 -11.81 -9.00 5.09
C GLY A 29 -11.79 -10.19 4.12
N GLY A 30 -10.86 -10.25 3.16
CA GLY A 30 -10.83 -11.30 2.16
C GLY A 30 -12.10 -11.30 1.31
N TRP A 31 -12.74 -12.46 1.19
CA TRP A 31 -14.00 -12.65 0.45
C TRP A 31 -15.24 -12.08 1.15
N ALA A 32 -15.07 -11.38 2.28
CA ALA A 32 -16.13 -10.57 2.88
C ALA A 32 -16.26 -9.19 2.21
N ASP A 33 -15.43 -8.89 1.21
CA ASP A 33 -15.47 -7.67 0.38
C ASP A 33 -15.54 -6.39 1.22
N SER A 34 -14.77 -6.38 2.31
CA SER A 34 -14.75 -5.32 3.31
C SER A 34 -13.39 -5.19 3.99
N VAL A 35 -13.16 -4.03 4.61
CA VAL A 35 -12.13 -3.82 5.63
C VAL A 35 -12.81 -3.66 6.98
N SER A 36 -12.38 -4.41 7.98
CA SER A 36 -12.81 -4.25 9.37
C SER A 36 -11.89 -3.25 10.08
N VAL A 37 -12.45 -2.22 10.69
CA VAL A 37 -11.73 -1.26 11.52
C VAL A 37 -12.06 -1.49 12.99
N LEU A 38 -11.02 -1.58 13.81
CA LEU A 38 -11.11 -1.79 15.25
C LEU A 38 -10.42 -0.64 15.97
N LEU A 39 -11.18 0.22 16.62
CA LEU A 39 -10.62 1.35 17.37
C LEU A 39 -10.02 0.87 18.70
N GLY A 40 -8.78 1.27 18.97
CA GLY A 40 -8.04 0.94 20.18
C GLY A 40 -8.59 1.66 21.41
N ALA A 41 -8.45 1.03 22.57
CA ALA A 41 -8.79 1.64 23.86
C ALA A 41 -7.55 2.10 24.66
N GLY A 42 -6.34 1.84 24.16
CA GLY A 42 -5.07 2.23 24.78
C GLY A 42 -4.57 1.28 25.87
N ASP A 43 -5.34 0.24 26.20
CA ASP A 43 -5.01 -0.78 27.20
C ASP A 43 -4.76 -2.17 26.57
N GLY A 44 -4.59 -2.22 25.24
CA GLY A 44 -4.44 -3.44 24.46
C GLY A 44 -5.77 -4.09 24.05
N THR A 45 -6.91 -3.47 24.36
CA THR A 45 -8.24 -3.89 23.89
C THR A 45 -8.74 -3.02 22.74
N PHE A 46 -9.75 -3.52 22.04
CA PHE A 46 -10.37 -2.86 20.90
C PHE A 46 -11.90 -2.82 21.03
N ARG A 47 -12.51 -1.79 20.46
CA ARG A 47 -13.97 -1.70 20.29
C ARG A 47 -14.47 -2.76 19.29
N ALA A 48 -15.78 -2.94 19.24
CA ALA A 48 -16.40 -3.77 18.22
C ALA A 48 -16.03 -3.27 16.82
N ALA A 49 -15.70 -4.20 15.93
CA ALA A 49 -15.30 -3.89 14.57
C ALA A 49 -16.44 -3.23 13.79
N VAL A 50 -16.09 -2.23 12.98
CA VAL A 50 -16.96 -1.64 11.97
C VAL A 50 -16.44 -2.04 10.60
N ASN A 51 -17.32 -2.52 9.72
CA ASN A 51 -16.92 -3.00 8.40
C ASN A 51 -17.25 -1.95 7.35
N PHE A 52 -16.27 -1.63 6.51
CA PHE A 52 -16.40 -0.73 5.39
C PHE A 52 -16.29 -1.51 4.08
N PRO A 53 -17.23 -1.35 3.14
CA PRO A 53 -17.24 -2.10 1.89
C PRO A 53 -16.10 -1.64 0.96
N VAL A 54 -15.48 -2.59 0.27
CA VAL A 54 -14.43 -2.37 -0.74
C VAL A 54 -14.65 -3.30 -1.93
N GLY A 55 -13.69 -3.38 -2.85
CA GLY A 55 -13.68 -4.34 -3.94
C GLY A 55 -13.69 -5.79 -3.45
N SER A 56 -13.82 -6.73 -4.40
CA SER A 56 -13.92 -8.13 -4.06
C SER A 56 -12.57 -8.72 -3.68
N GLY A 57 -12.54 -9.53 -2.63
CA GLY A 57 -11.33 -10.27 -2.25
C GLY A 57 -10.22 -9.38 -1.69
N ALA A 58 -10.55 -8.48 -0.75
CA ALA A 58 -9.59 -7.61 -0.05
C ALA A 58 -8.43 -8.43 0.54
N LEU A 59 -7.24 -8.29 -0.05
CA LEU A 59 -6.07 -9.12 0.28
C LEU A 59 -5.12 -8.42 1.24
N ALA A 60 -4.85 -7.14 1.00
CA ALA A 60 -3.90 -6.34 1.76
C ALA A 60 -4.42 -4.90 1.93
N VAL A 61 -4.05 -4.28 3.05
CA VAL A 61 -4.35 -2.88 3.37
C VAL A 61 -3.05 -2.13 3.68
N ALA A 62 -2.98 -0.87 3.26
CA ALA A 62 -1.94 0.08 3.63
C ALA A 62 -2.58 1.41 4.04
N VAL A 63 -1.86 2.21 4.82
CA VAL A 63 -2.37 3.44 5.45
C VAL A 63 -1.56 4.64 4.99
N GLY A 64 -2.23 5.77 4.76
CA GLY A 64 -1.64 7.04 4.33
C GLY A 64 -2.66 8.19 4.44
N ASP A 65 -2.27 9.43 4.17
CA ASP A 65 -3.19 10.56 4.01
C ASP A 65 -3.25 10.87 2.50
N PHE A 66 -4.19 10.26 1.78
CA PHE A 66 -4.24 10.30 0.31
C PHE A 66 -4.95 11.54 -0.21
N ASN A 67 -5.64 12.29 0.64
CA ASN A 67 -6.37 13.50 0.27
C ASN A 67 -5.89 14.77 1.01
N GLY A 68 -4.83 14.67 1.81
CA GLY A 68 -4.16 15.78 2.47
C GLY A 68 -5.00 16.47 3.55
N ASP A 69 -5.99 15.79 4.12
CA ASP A 69 -6.87 16.37 5.15
C ASP A 69 -6.39 16.10 6.59
N GLY A 70 -5.33 15.31 6.74
CA GLY A 70 -4.70 14.96 8.01
C GLY A 70 -5.36 13.78 8.73
N ALA A 71 -6.48 13.24 8.22
CA ALA A 71 -7.00 11.96 8.68
C ALA A 71 -6.25 10.81 7.99
N GLN A 72 -6.14 9.67 8.69
CA GLN A 72 -5.57 8.48 8.08
C GLN A 72 -6.62 7.77 7.22
N ASP A 73 -6.27 7.58 5.96
CA ASP A 73 -7.00 6.84 4.95
C ASP A 73 -6.44 5.41 4.83
N VAL A 74 -7.17 4.55 4.11
CA VAL A 74 -6.78 3.18 3.83
C VAL A 74 -6.88 2.91 2.33
N VAL A 75 -5.81 2.39 1.73
CA VAL A 75 -5.85 1.76 0.39
C VAL A 75 -5.86 0.25 0.54
N VAL A 76 -6.58 -0.41 -0.38
CA VAL A 76 -6.85 -1.84 -0.31
C VAL A 76 -6.53 -2.50 -1.64
N ALA A 77 -5.78 -3.59 -1.60
CA ALA A 77 -5.55 -4.45 -2.75
C ALA A 77 -6.69 -5.47 -2.87
N ASP A 78 -7.58 -5.30 -3.84
CA ASP A 78 -8.73 -6.17 -4.04
C ASP A 78 -8.43 -7.26 -5.07
N TYR A 79 -7.97 -8.42 -4.59
CA TYR A 79 -7.50 -9.53 -5.40
C TYR A 79 -8.57 -10.12 -6.32
N GLY A 80 -9.84 -10.08 -5.89
CA GLY A 80 -10.97 -10.65 -6.61
C GLY A 80 -11.49 -9.75 -7.74
N SER A 81 -11.52 -8.43 -7.52
CA SER A 81 -11.96 -7.44 -8.52
C SER A 81 -10.84 -6.85 -9.37
N ASN A 82 -9.56 -7.11 -9.04
CA ASN A 82 -8.37 -6.61 -9.75
C ASN A 82 -8.23 -5.09 -9.68
N ASP A 83 -8.69 -4.46 -8.60
CA ASP A 83 -8.63 -3.02 -8.42
C ASP A 83 -8.08 -2.64 -7.04
N VAL A 84 -7.70 -1.37 -6.92
CA VAL A 84 -7.37 -0.76 -5.64
C VAL A 84 -8.57 0.04 -5.15
N SER A 85 -9.10 -0.29 -3.98
CA SER A 85 -10.09 0.55 -3.28
C SER A 85 -9.41 1.56 -2.38
N VAL A 86 -10.06 2.71 -2.22
CA VAL A 86 -9.63 3.76 -1.28
C VAL A 86 -10.77 4.05 -0.30
N LEU A 87 -10.46 3.98 0.99
CA LEU A 87 -11.34 4.39 2.08
C LEU A 87 -10.75 5.67 2.67
N LEU A 88 -11.40 6.81 2.44
CA LEU A 88 -10.93 8.07 2.98
C LEU A 88 -11.46 8.24 4.42
N GLY A 89 -10.57 8.39 5.37
CA GLY A 89 -10.88 8.58 6.78
C GLY A 89 -11.60 9.91 7.00
N THR A 90 -12.48 9.95 7.99
CA THR A 90 -13.12 11.19 8.44
C THR A 90 -12.50 11.74 9.73
N GLY A 91 -11.46 11.08 10.24
CA GLY A 91 -10.74 11.47 11.46
C GLY A 91 -11.49 11.17 12.76
N ASP A 92 -12.63 10.48 12.70
CA ASP A 92 -13.43 10.05 13.85
C ASP A 92 -13.60 8.51 13.89
N GLY A 93 -12.79 7.79 13.12
CA GLY A 93 -12.84 6.34 12.96
C GLY A 93 -13.86 5.84 11.93
N ALA A 94 -14.58 6.75 11.25
CA ALA A 94 -15.39 6.42 10.07
C ALA A 94 -14.62 6.67 8.76
N PHE A 95 -15.14 6.08 7.67
CA PHE A 95 -14.56 6.17 6.35
C PHE A 95 -15.64 6.43 5.31
N ARG A 96 -15.30 7.22 4.29
CA ARG A 96 -16.06 7.36 3.05
C ARG A 96 -15.37 6.55 1.95
N THR A 97 -16.16 5.86 1.15
CA THR A 97 -15.63 5.13 -0.01
C THR A 97 -15.23 6.13 -1.10
N ALA A 98 -14.02 6.00 -1.61
CA ALA A 98 -13.53 6.69 -2.80
C ALA A 98 -13.59 5.77 -4.03
N PRO A 99 -13.26 6.28 -5.24
CA PRO A 99 -13.25 5.46 -6.45
C PRO A 99 -12.34 4.23 -6.32
N THR A 100 -12.63 3.19 -7.10
CA THR A 100 -11.70 2.09 -7.31
C THR A 100 -10.87 2.33 -8.57
N PHE A 101 -9.65 1.78 -8.58
CA PHE A 101 -8.69 1.96 -9.66
C PHE A 101 -8.28 0.60 -10.23
N ASP A 102 -8.65 0.34 -11.47
CA ASP A 102 -8.32 -0.90 -12.17
C ASP A 102 -6.80 -1.08 -12.24
N ALA A 103 -6.30 -2.18 -11.67
CA ALA A 103 -4.89 -2.55 -11.69
C ALA A 103 -4.55 -3.48 -12.88
N GLY A 104 -5.55 -3.88 -13.67
CA GLY A 104 -5.42 -4.69 -14.88
C GLY A 104 -5.17 -6.20 -14.63
N SER A 105 -4.82 -6.60 -13.41
CA SER A 105 -4.64 -8.00 -13.00
C SER A 105 -4.77 -8.15 -11.48
N GLN A 106 -4.77 -9.39 -10.99
CA GLN A 106 -4.90 -9.70 -9.57
C GLN A 106 -3.74 -9.10 -8.77
N LEU A 107 -4.04 -8.29 -7.76
CA LEU A 107 -3.05 -7.70 -6.87
C LEU A 107 -2.55 -8.71 -5.83
N LEU A 108 -1.24 -8.86 -5.68
CA LEU A 108 -0.62 -9.71 -4.64
C LEU A 108 -0.12 -8.89 -3.45
N ALA A 109 0.43 -7.72 -3.72
CA ALA A 109 0.99 -6.83 -2.72
C ALA A 109 0.87 -5.38 -3.17
N ILE A 110 0.80 -4.48 -2.19
CA ILE A 110 0.89 -3.04 -2.38
C ILE A 110 1.89 -2.44 -1.41
N ALA A 111 2.46 -1.28 -1.74
CA ALA A 111 3.20 -0.45 -0.81
C ALA A 111 2.95 1.03 -1.14
N VAL A 112 2.99 1.88 -0.12
CA VAL A 112 2.63 3.30 -0.19
C VAL A 112 3.82 4.18 0.14
N GLY A 113 3.97 5.28 -0.61
CA GLY A 113 4.94 6.34 -0.37
C GLY A 113 4.87 7.40 -1.46
N ASP A 114 5.42 8.59 -1.21
CA ASP A 114 5.57 9.68 -2.19
C ASP A 114 6.77 9.38 -3.10
N LEU A 115 6.53 8.67 -4.21
CA LEU A 115 7.57 8.14 -5.11
C LEU A 115 7.99 9.16 -6.17
N ASP A 116 7.14 10.14 -6.46
CA ASP A 116 7.41 11.22 -7.41
C ASP A 116 7.77 12.58 -6.78
N GLY A 117 7.69 12.68 -5.45
CA GLY A 117 8.12 13.84 -4.68
C GLY A 117 7.15 15.02 -4.73
N ASP A 118 5.90 14.80 -5.15
CA ASP A 118 4.88 15.84 -5.23
C ASP A 118 4.14 16.08 -3.90
N GLY A 119 4.33 15.17 -2.93
CA GLY A 119 3.75 15.23 -1.60
C GLY A 119 2.43 14.48 -1.42
N ALA A 120 1.86 13.91 -2.49
CA ALA A 120 0.75 12.96 -2.43
C ALA A 120 1.29 11.53 -2.30
N PRO A 121 0.67 10.67 -1.48
CA PRO A 121 1.11 9.27 -1.42
C PRO A 121 0.71 8.50 -2.70
N ASP A 122 1.67 7.77 -3.25
CA ASP A 122 1.50 6.84 -4.37
C ASP A 122 1.32 5.40 -3.91
N VAL A 123 0.91 4.52 -4.82
CA VAL A 123 0.75 3.08 -4.57
C VAL A 123 1.58 2.26 -5.57
N ALA A 124 2.63 1.61 -5.09
CA ALA A 124 3.34 0.56 -5.81
C ALA A 124 2.58 -0.78 -5.69
N MET A 125 2.48 -1.53 -6.78
CA MET A 125 1.65 -2.73 -6.91
C MET A 125 2.41 -3.89 -7.53
N ALA A 126 2.35 -5.06 -6.87
CA ALA A 126 2.81 -6.33 -7.43
C ALA A 126 1.61 -7.12 -7.93
N LEU A 127 1.64 -7.48 -9.21
CA LEU A 127 0.52 -8.13 -9.90
C LEU A 127 0.83 -9.60 -10.18
N LYS A 128 -0.17 -10.46 -10.00
CA LYS A 128 -0.03 -11.90 -10.25
C LYS A 128 0.29 -12.16 -11.71
N GLY A 129 1.36 -12.93 -11.94
CA GLY A 129 1.81 -13.31 -13.29
C GLY A 129 2.51 -12.18 -14.05
N SER A 130 2.82 -11.07 -13.38
CA SER A 130 3.64 -9.98 -13.88
C SER A 130 5.05 -10.10 -13.30
N ASP A 131 6.07 -9.72 -14.08
CA ASP A 131 7.46 -9.56 -13.60
C ASP A 131 7.81 -8.06 -13.48
N VAL A 132 6.79 -7.22 -13.32
CA VAL A 132 6.93 -5.78 -13.07
C VAL A 132 6.23 -5.37 -11.78
N VAL A 133 6.75 -4.32 -11.16
CA VAL A 133 6.01 -3.50 -10.19
C VAL A 133 5.41 -2.31 -10.94
N SER A 134 4.11 -2.10 -10.79
CA SER A 134 3.38 -0.97 -11.39
C SER A 134 3.07 0.09 -10.33
N VAL A 135 3.03 1.37 -10.73
CA VAL A 135 2.73 2.48 -9.82
C VAL A 135 1.42 3.15 -10.21
N LEU A 136 0.60 3.47 -9.21
CA LEU A 136 -0.49 4.43 -9.28
C LEU A 136 -0.05 5.71 -8.56
N LEU A 137 -0.03 6.83 -9.28
CA LEU A 137 0.38 8.13 -8.76
C LEU A 137 -0.81 8.85 -8.12
N GLY A 138 -0.62 9.36 -6.91
CA GLY A 138 -1.65 10.05 -6.14
C GLY A 138 -1.89 11.47 -6.63
N ASN A 139 -3.15 11.88 -6.78
CA ASN A 139 -3.48 13.28 -7.12
C ASN A 139 -3.59 14.19 -5.88
N GLY A 140 -3.42 13.63 -4.67
CA GLY A 140 -3.59 14.36 -3.41
C GLY A 140 -5.04 14.69 -3.04
N ASP A 141 -6.02 14.10 -3.72
CA ASP A 141 -7.46 14.26 -3.44
C ASP A 141 -8.18 12.93 -3.15
N GLY A 142 -7.39 11.87 -2.89
CA GLY A 142 -7.88 10.50 -2.73
C GLY A 142 -8.09 9.76 -4.05
N THR A 143 -7.69 10.33 -5.19
CA THR A 143 -7.70 9.66 -6.50
C THR A 143 -6.30 9.40 -7.04
N PHE A 144 -6.21 8.49 -7.99
CA PHE A 144 -4.95 8.10 -8.64
C PHE A 144 -5.01 8.20 -10.16
N HIS A 145 -3.84 8.30 -10.78
CA HIS A 145 -3.66 8.03 -12.21
C HIS A 145 -2.54 7.00 -12.43
N THR A 146 -2.49 6.43 -13.63
CA THR A 146 -1.46 5.45 -13.98
C THR A 146 -0.08 6.11 -14.01
N GLY A 147 0.85 5.53 -13.26
CA GLY A 147 2.29 5.84 -13.32
C GLY A 147 3.06 4.83 -14.17
N LEU A 148 4.38 4.79 -13.99
CA LEU A 148 5.24 3.86 -14.70
C LEU A 148 5.19 2.43 -14.14
N SER A 149 5.82 1.49 -14.86
CA SER A 149 6.05 0.12 -14.41
C SER A 149 7.50 -0.27 -14.61
N PHE A 150 8.04 -1.04 -13.68
CA PHE A 150 9.46 -1.35 -13.59
C PHE A 150 9.69 -2.85 -13.53
N PHE A 151 10.58 -3.35 -14.39
CA PHE A 151 10.99 -4.75 -14.36
C PHE A 151 11.73 -5.08 -13.07
N VAL A 152 11.33 -6.18 -12.45
CA VAL A 152 11.95 -6.78 -11.27
C VAL A 152 12.27 -8.26 -11.55
N GLY A 153 12.46 -9.06 -10.51
CA GLY A 153 12.60 -10.51 -10.67
C GLY A 153 11.28 -11.18 -11.03
N VAL A 154 11.30 -12.51 -11.04
CA VAL A 154 10.14 -13.31 -11.46
C VAL A 154 9.14 -13.42 -10.31
N PHE A 155 7.87 -13.14 -10.60
CA PHE A 155 6.76 -13.30 -9.66
C PHE A 155 6.97 -12.57 -8.31
N PRO A 156 6.94 -11.22 -8.31
CA PRO A 156 7.02 -10.43 -7.10
C PRO A 156 5.76 -10.64 -6.23
N ILE A 157 5.97 -10.85 -4.94
CA ILE A 157 4.90 -11.21 -3.98
C ILE A 157 4.78 -10.26 -2.79
N SER A 158 5.78 -9.43 -2.55
CA SER A 158 5.81 -8.48 -1.44
C SER A 158 6.60 -7.24 -1.84
N LEU A 159 6.19 -6.08 -1.33
CA LEU A 159 6.76 -4.78 -1.63
C LEU A 159 7.07 -4.00 -0.35
N ALA A 160 8.17 -3.25 -0.37
CA ALA A 160 8.51 -2.29 0.66
C ALA A 160 9.02 -0.99 0.03
N VAL A 161 8.70 0.14 0.66
CA VAL A 161 9.13 1.47 0.24
C VAL A 161 9.90 2.12 1.39
N GLY A 162 11.03 2.76 1.08
CA GLY A 162 11.85 3.48 2.04
C GLY A 162 13.12 4.02 1.39
N ASP A 163 13.76 5.00 2.01
CA ASP A 163 15.08 5.47 1.57
C ASP A 163 16.15 4.47 2.02
N PHE A 164 16.56 3.58 1.11
CA PHE A 164 17.53 2.50 1.40
C PHE A 164 18.98 2.96 1.21
N ASN A 165 19.19 4.06 0.49
CA ASN A 165 20.53 4.55 0.14
C ASN A 165 20.93 5.83 0.89
N GLY A 166 19.99 6.50 1.57
CA GLY A 166 20.20 7.70 2.39
C GLY A 166 20.24 9.01 1.61
N ASP A 167 19.70 9.07 0.40
CA ASP A 167 19.69 10.28 -0.45
C ASP A 167 18.44 11.16 -0.27
N GLY A 168 17.50 10.73 0.58
CA GLY A 168 16.27 11.43 0.89
C GLY A 168 15.13 11.18 -0.11
N LYS A 169 15.28 10.25 -1.05
CA LYS A 169 14.24 9.82 -1.99
C LYS A 169 13.77 8.42 -1.63
N LEU A 170 12.49 8.13 -1.88
CA LEU A 170 11.96 6.81 -1.60
C LEU A 170 12.43 5.81 -2.66
N ASP A 171 13.02 4.72 -2.20
CA ASP A 171 13.37 3.56 -3.00
C ASP A 171 12.28 2.48 -2.85
N LEU A 172 12.27 1.52 -3.77
CA LEU A 172 11.33 0.41 -3.80
C LEU A 172 12.08 -0.93 -3.73
N ALA A 173 11.62 -1.85 -2.90
CA ALA A 173 12.11 -3.23 -2.86
C ALA A 173 10.97 -4.20 -3.15
N ALA A 174 11.27 -5.24 -3.95
CA ALA A 174 10.35 -6.31 -4.29
C ALA A 174 10.95 -7.66 -3.92
N VAL A 175 10.16 -8.52 -3.28
CA VAL A 175 10.52 -9.93 -3.03
C VAL A 175 10.02 -10.76 -4.21
N ASP A 176 10.95 -11.31 -4.99
CA ASP A 176 10.69 -12.04 -6.23
C ASP A 176 10.74 -13.55 -5.98
N ALA A 177 9.58 -14.14 -5.68
CA ALA A 177 9.51 -15.54 -5.27
C ALA A 177 9.90 -16.52 -6.39
N GLY A 178 9.58 -16.19 -7.65
CA GLY A 178 9.90 -17.04 -8.79
C GLY A 178 11.40 -17.10 -9.12
N SER A 179 12.17 -16.07 -8.76
CA SER A 179 13.63 -16.02 -8.98
C SER A 179 14.46 -16.19 -7.72
N ASN A 180 13.84 -16.33 -6.54
CA ASN A 180 14.51 -16.36 -5.23
C ASN A 180 15.42 -15.14 -5.02
N THR A 181 14.90 -13.95 -5.36
CA THR A 181 15.65 -12.70 -5.27
C THR A 181 14.87 -11.62 -4.54
N VAL A 182 15.59 -10.59 -4.10
CA VAL A 182 15.04 -9.28 -3.81
C VAL A 182 15.57 -8.32 -4.87
N SER A 183 14.67 -7.61 -5.53
CA SER A 183 14.99 -6.51 -6.44
C SER A 183 14.86 -5.19 -5.70
N VAL A 184 15.87 -4.33 -5.78
CA VAL A 184 15.88 -2.98 -5.20
C VAL A 184 15.99 -1.96 -6.32
N LEU A 185 15.01 -1.06 -6.43
CA LEU A 185 14.96 0.01 -7.39
C LEU A 185 15.21 1.32 -6.64
N LEU A 186 16.32 2.00 -6.95
CA LEU A 186 16.65 3.27 -6.31
C LEU A 186 15.87 4.41 -6.96
N GLY A 187 15.15 5.19 -6.16
CA GLY A 187 14.25 6.24 -6.62
C GLY A 187 14.98 7.50 -7.06
N ASN A 188 14.48 8.14 -8.11
CA ASN A 188 14.95 9.47 -8.51
C ASN A 188 14.05 10.59 -7.96
N GLY A 189 12.91 10.26 -7.33
CA GLY A 189 11.96 11.21 -6.75
C GLY A 189 11.22 12.01 -7.82
N ASP A 190 10.85 11.34 -8.92
CA ASP A 190 10.13 11.90 -10.07
C ASP A 190 9.37 10.81 -10.86
N ASP A 191 8.86 9.79 -10.16
CA ASP A 191 8.28 8.54 -10.71
C ASP A 191 9.26 7.73 -11.57
N THR A 192 10.56 8.03 -11.55
CA THR A 192 11.57 7.20 -12.20
C THR A 192 12.47 6.50 -11.20
N PHE A 193 12.93 5.31 -11.59
CA PHE A 193 13.86 4.52 -10.80
C PHE A 193 15.09 4.14 -11.63
N GLN A 194 16.22 3.95 -10.95
CA GLN A 194 17.39 3.33 -11.53
C GLN A 194 17.11 1.86 -11.89
N PRO A 195 17.92 1.24 -12.78
CA PRO A 195 17.81 -0.19 -13.05
C PRO A 195 17.85 -1.02 -11.76
N ALA A 196 16.99 -2.03 -11.67
CA ALA A 196 16.87 -2.87 -10.48
C ALA A 196 18.22 -3.55 -10.13
N LEU A 197 18.59 -3.45 -8.86
CA LEU A 197 19.67 -4.21 -8.24
C LEU A 197 19.10 -5.50 -7.69
N THR A 198 19.65 -6.65 -8.06
CA THR A 198 19.12 -7.97 -7.69
C THR A 198 20.02 -8.68 -6.69
N PHE A 199 19.43 -9.17 -5.61
CA PHE A 199 20.11 -9.88 -4.54
C PHE A 199 19.48 -11.27 -4.34
N THR A 200 20.27 -12.33 -4.37
CA THR A 200 19.77 -13.69 -4.10
C THR A 200 19.41 -13.85 -2.62
N VAL A 201 18.28 -14.48 -2.35
CA VAL A 201 17.81 -14.82 -1.00
C VAL A 201 17.61 -16.34 -0.85
N GLY A 202 17.01 -16.77 0.27
CA GLY A 202 16.63 -18.16 0.48
C GLY A 202 15.64 -18.66 -0.60
N THR A 203 15.46 -19.98 -0.66
CA THR A 203 14.49 -20.59 -1.56
C THR A 203 13.07 -20.38 -1.07
N ASP A 204 12.14 -20.12 -1.98
CA ASP A 204 10.71 -19.92 -1.73
C ASP A 204 10.45 -18.84 -0.65
N PRO A 205 10.86 -17.58 -0.90
CA PRO A 205 10.54 -16.51 0.03
C PRO A 205 9.02 -16.32 0.09
N ASP A 206 8.49 -16.19 1.30
CA ASP A 206 7.07 -15.97 1.60
C ASP A 206 6.83 -14.49 2.01
N PRO A 207 5.61 -13.96 1.79
CA PRO A 207 5.27 -12.56 2.05
C PRO A 207 5.08 -12.22 3.53
#